data_AF-A0A3D5JH23-F1
#
_entry.id   AF-A0A3D5JH23-F1
#
_cell.length_a   1.000
_cell.length_b   1.000
_cell.length_c   1.000
_cell.angle_alpha   90.00
_cell.angle_beta   90.00
_cell.angle_gamma   90.00
#
_symmetry.space_group_name_H-M   'P 1'
#
loop_
_entity.id
_entity.type
_entity.pdbx_description
1 polymer ?
#
loop_
_entity_poly.entity_id
_entity_poly.type
_entity_poly.pdbx_seq_one_letter_code
_entity_poly.pdbx_strand_id
1 'polypeptide(L)'
;MRTVKRVSPFLWPVGNFDLRARVVLALLALVATKFVAIIAPILQAWAVDDLAGSGVPDFALGAIGLTVAYGMARIATNGFQQIRDALFAKVAQRALRRLALDTFEHIHRLSLRYHITRKTGGLSRIIERGVKGVEFLLRYLVFSTGPLVLELILIGGAIFWKLQDWRYVGIILATIAVYVWFTFAITEWRVKLRRKMNEQDTDANQKAIDSLLNFETVKYFGAAGREAERYDQAMAGYEAAALKTSYSLAFLNFGQAVLITAGLVAVMLLAAFGVQAG
;
A
#
# COMPACT_ATOMS: atom_id res chain seq x y z
N MET A 1 -15.57 -2.43 -8.20
CA MET A 1 -16.59 -1.80 -7.32
C MET A 1 -17.55 -2.77 -6.60
N ARG A 2 -18.00 -3.89 -7.22
CA ARG A 2 -18.94 -4.84 -6.56
C ARG A 2 -18.41 -5.44 -5.23
N THR A 3 -17.12 -5.76 -5.15
CA THR A 3 -16.49 -6.30 -3.92
C THR A 3 -16.45 -5.27 -2.79
N VAL A 4 -16.12 -4.02 -3.08
CA VAL A 4 -16.09 -2.93 -2.07
C VAL A 4 -17.47 -2.69 -1.47
N LYS A 5 -18.53 -2.68 -2.30
CA LYS A 5 -19.93 -2.58 -1.83
C LYS A 5 -20.39 -3.77 -0.97
N ARG A 6 -19.84 -4.96 -1.17
CA ARG A 6 -20.17 -6.14 -0.35
C ARG A 6 -19.44 -6.16 0.99
N VAL A 7 -18.29 -5.50 1.08
CA VAL A 7 -17.49 -5.47 2.31
C VAL A 7 -17.78 -4.23 3.17
N SER A 8 -18.32 -3.15 2.58
CA SER A 8 -18.73 -1.94 3.33
C SER A 8 -19.66 -2.17 4.53
N PRO A 9 -20.60 -3.16 4.53
CA PRO A 9 -21.44 -3.42 5.70
C PRO A 9 -20.65 -3.96 6.91
N PHE A 10 -19.48 -4.56 6.69
CA PHE A 10 -18.62 -5.05 7.78
C PHE A 10 -17.85 -3.92 8.45
N LEU A 11 -17.54 -2.84 7.72
CA LEU A 11 -16.92 -1.62 8.28
C LEU A 11 -17.92 -0.73 8.99
N TRP A 12 -19.16 -0.68 8.48
CA TRP A 12 -20.23 0.12 9.05
C TRP A 12 -21.38 -0.77 9.54
N PRO A 13 -21.19 -1.50 10.66
CA PRO A 13 -22.21 -2.40 11.15
C PRO A 13 -23.46 -1.62 11.59
N VAL A 14 -24.60 -2.05 11.06
CA VAL A 14 -25.90 -1.52 11.48
C VAL A 14 -26.21 -2.02 12.88
N GLY A 15 -26.41 -1.09 13.84
CA GLY A 15 -26.76 -1.41 15.23
C GLY A 15 -25.64 -1.32 16.28
N ASN A 16 -24.38 -1.00 15.93
CA ASN A 16 -23.32 -0.81 16.93
C ASN A 16 -22.78 0.62 16.92
N PHE A 17 -23.26 1.45 17.87
CA PHE A 17 -22.92 2.86 17.97
C PHE A 17 -21.42 3.10 18.28
N ASP A 18 -20.80 2.32 19.19
CA ASP A 18 -19.36 2.42 19.52
C ASP A 18 -18.49 2.29 18.27
N LEU A 19 -18.78 1.33 17.40
CA LEU A 19 -18.00 1.15 16.17
C LEU A 19 -18.19 2.27 15.16
N ARG A 20 -19.42 2.75 14.99
CA ARG A 20 -19.71 3.86 14.07
C ARG A 20 -19.02 5.14 14.55
N ALA A 21 -19.06 5.41 15.85
CA ALA A 21 -18.35 6.53 16.47
C ALA A 21 -16.84 6.41 16.22
N ARG A 22 -16.23 5.24 16.39
CA ARG A 22 -14.80 5.01 16.09
C ARG A 22 -14.47 5.23 14.62
N VAL A 23 -15.33 4.80 13.69
CA VAL A 23 -15.12 5.06 12.25
C VAL A 23 -15.17 6.56 11.97
N VAL A 24 -16.16 7.28 12.51
CA VAL A 24 -16.27 8.73 12.34
C VAL A 24 -15.07 9.45 12.95
N LEU A 25 -14.65 9.11 14.18
CA LEU A 25 -13.48 9.68 14.82
C LEU A 25 -12.19 9.38 14.05
N ALA A 26 -12.04 8.17 13.48
CA ALA A 26 -10.91 7.84 12.62
C ALA A 26 -10.92 8.67 11.33
N LEU A 27 -12.08 8.90 10.71
CA LEU A 27 -12.21 9.76 9.53
C LEU A 27 -11.92 11.23 9.86
N LEU A 28 -12.35 11.72 11.02
CA LEU A 28 -12.01 13.07 11.49
C LEU A 28 -10.51 13.21 11.76
N ALA A 29 -9.90 12.24 12.45
CA ALA A 29 -8.45 12.21 12.67
C ALA A 29 -7.68 12.13 11.34
N LEU A 30 -8.17 11.37 10.36
CA LEU A 30 -7.61 11.31 9.01
C LEU A 30 -7.62 12.69 8.34
N VAL A 31 -8.76 13.37 8.36
CA VAL A 31 -8.92 14.69 7.75
C VAL A 31 -8.01 15.69 8.46
N ALA A 32 -7.96 15.67 9.79
CA ALA A 32 -7.05 16.49 10.59
C ALA A 32 -5.57 16.24 10.24
N THR A 33 -5.14 14.98 10.10
CA THR A 33 -3.79 14.65 9.62
C THR A 33 -3.48 15.33 8.29
N LYS A 34 -4.41 15.29 7.33
CA LYS A 34 -4.18 15.88 6.00
C LYS A 34 -4.13 17.40 6.02
N PHE A 35 -4.97 18.05 6.83
CA PHE A 35 -4.89 19.50 7.01
C PHE A 35 -3.55 19.92 7.64
N VAL A 36 -3.12 19.27 8.72
CA VAL A 36 -1.85 19.60 9.38
C VAL A 36 -0.66 19.32 8.47
N ALA A 37 -0.71 18.24 7.68
CA ALA A 37 0.32 17.91 6.70
C ALA A 37 0.53 19.00 5.63
N ILE A 38 -0.53 19.74 5.27
CA ILE A 38 -0.47 20.85 4.30
C ILE A 38 0.02 22.13 4.96
N ILE A 39 -0.31 22.35 6.23
CA ILE A 39 0.15 23.53 6.98
C ILE A 39 1.67 23.45 7.22
N ALA A 40 2.21 22.27 7.46
CA ALA A 40 3.64 22.08 7.75
C ALA A 40 4.59 22.73 6.71
N PRO A 41 4.49 22.46 5.39
CA PRO A 41 5.34 23.12 4.40
C PRO A 41 5.08 24.63 4.27
N ILE A 42 3.87 25.11 4.60
CA ILE A 42 3.57 26.55 4.61
C ILE A 42 4.30 27.25 5.76
N LEU A 43 4.32 26.66 6.95
CA LEU A 43 5.10 27.16 8.09
C LEU A 43 6.60 27.21 7.76
N GLN A 44 7.10 26.19 7.06
CA GLN A 44 8.48 26.18 6.60
C GLN A 44 8.76 27.27 5.56
N ALA A 45 7.84 27.50 4.61
CA ALA A 45 7.97 28.58 3.65
C ALA A 45 8.03 29.96 4.35
N TRP A 46 7.12 30.22 5.29
CA TRP A 46 7.14 31.46 6.08
C TRP A 46 8.41 31.63 6.90
N ALA A 47 8.98 30.55 7.45
CA ALA A 47 10.25 30.63 8.17
C ALA A 47 11.41 31.07 7.24
N VAL A 48 11.40 30.62 5.98
CA VAL A 48 12.39 31.02 4.96
C VAL A 48 12.16 32.47 4.52
N ASP A 49 10.91 32.87 4.31
CA ASP A 49 10.54 34.24 3.94
C ASP A 49 10.97 35.25 5.04
N ASP A 50 10.78 34.91 6.31
CA ASP A 50 11.23 35.74 7.45
C ASP A 50 12.76 35.95 7.44
N LEU A 51 13.53 34.89 7.21
CA LEU A 51 15.00 34.95 7.08
C LEU A 51 15.45 35.73 5.85
N ALA A 52 14.64 35.76 4.78
CA ALA A 52 14.93 36.50 3.56
C ALA A 52 14.59 38.00 3.66
N GLY A 53 14.01 38.45 4.78
CA GLY A 53 13.66 39.85 5.00
C GLY A 53 12.44 40.34 4.23
N SER A 54 11.60 39.43 3.72
CA SER A 54 10.41 39.75 2.90
C SER A 54 9.13 40.03 3.70
N GLY A 55 9.23 40.14 5.03
CA GLY A 55 8.15 40.58 5.91
C GLY A 55 7.13 39.47 6.23
N VAL A 56 7.26 38.87 7.41
CA VAL A 56 6.27 37.93 7.97
C VAL A 56 5.60 38.61 9.17
N PRO A 57 4.33 38.31 9.52
CA PRO A 57 3.71 38.88 10.70
C PRO A 57 4.57 38.59 11.95
N ASP A 58 4.65 39.54 12.88
CA ASP A 58 5.30 39.42 14.20
C ASP A 58 4.61 38.33 15.05
N PHE A 59 4.65 37.07 14.62
CA PHE A 59 4.13 35.94 15.37
C PHE A 59 5.16 35.57 16.44
N ALA A 60 5.38 36.49 17.39
CA ALA A 60 6.10 36.42 18.66
C ALA A 60 7.52 35.81 18.72
N LEU A 61 8.04 35.13 17.69
CA LEU A 61 9.26 34.32 17.76
C LEU A 61 10.06 34.24 16.43
N GLY A 62 9.63 34.92 15.36
CA GLY A 62 10.31 34.92 14.05
C GLY A 62 10.54 33.52 13.44
N ALA A 63 11.54 33.38 12.59
CA ALA A 63 11.93 32.14 11.91
C ALA A 63 12.16 30.95 12.87
N ILE A 64 12.65 31.21 14.09
CA ILE A 64 12.86 30.19 15.12
C ILE A 64 11.51 29.63 15.59
N GLY A 65 10.54 30.49 15.89
CA GLY A 65 9.19 30.09 16.27
C GLY A 65 8.47 29.30 15.18
N LEU A 66 8.58 29.75 13.93
CA LEU A 66 7.99 29.05 12.78
C LEU A 66 8.63 27.68 12.54
N THR A 67 9.94 27.55 12.76
CA THR A 67 10.65 26.26 12.68
C THR A 67 10.18 25.31 13.78
N VAL A 68 10.01 25.79 15.02
CA VAL A 68 9.44 25.00 16.11
C VAL A 68 8.00 24.59 15.78
N ALA A 69 7.19 25.51 15.26
CA ALA A 69 5.82 25.24 14.84
C ALA A 69 5.75 24.19 13.73
N TYR A 70 6.66 24.22 12.75
CA TYR A 70 6.80 23.17 11.74
C TYR A 70 7.10 21.80 12.37
N GLY A 71 8.06 21.75 13.31
CA GLY A 71 8.36 20.53 14.06
C GLY A 71 7.14 19.98 14.81
N MET A 72 6.40 20.86 15.48
CA MET A 72 5.15 20.50 16.19
C MET A 72 4.05 20.05 15.23
N ALA A 73 3.89 20.69 14.07
CA ALA A 73 2.95 20.27 13.03
C ALA A 73 3.30 18.87 12.49
N ARG A 74 4.60 18.56 12.33
CA ARG A 74 5.05 17.23 11.92
C ARG A 74 4.75 16.17 12.99
N ILE A 75 4.97 16.49 14.26
CA ILE A 75 4.59 15.62 15.39
C ILE A 75 3.08 15.40 15.41
N ALA A 76 2.28 16.47 15.28
CA ALA A 76 0.83 16.40 15.26
C ALA A 76 0.30 15.58 14.07
N THR A 77 0.88 15.74 12.88
CA THR A 77 0.55 14.94 11.68
C THR A 77 0.72 13.44 11.97
N ASN A 78 1.89 13.06 12.52
CA ASN A 78 2.18 11.69 12.90
C ASN A 78 1.24 11.21 14.04
N GLY A 79 1.00 12.03 15.05
CA GLY A 79 0.12 11.73 16.17
C GLY A 79 -1.31 11.44 15.73
N PHE A 80 -1.90 12.31 14.90
CA PHE A 80 -3.24 12.10 14.35
C PHE A 80 -3.30 10.84 13.46
N GLN A 81 -2.23 10.55 12.71
CA GLN A 81 -2.14 9.32 11.93
C GLN A 81 -2.18 8.08 12.83
N GLN A 82 -1.42 8.07 13.93
CA GLN A 82 -1.45 6.96 14.90
C GLN A 82 -2.80 6.84 15.61
N ILE A 83 -3.44 7.97 15.98
CA ILE A 83 -4.77 7.99 16.57
C ILE A 83 -5.80 7.37 15.61
N ARG A 84 -5.78 7.78 14.33
CA ARG A 84 -6.63 7.19 13.28
C ARG A 84 -6.43 5.68 13.20
N ASP A 85 -5.18 5.23 13.14
CA ASP A 85 -4.85 3.82 12.97
C ASP A 85 -5.29 2.99 14.20
N ALA A 86 -5.09 3.52 15.42
CA ALA A 86 -5.53 2.89 16.67
C ALA A 86 -7.07 2.83 16.79
N LEU A 87 -7.77 3.92 16.47
CA LEU A 87 -9.23 3.98 16.50
C LEU A 87 -9.86 2.95 15.56
N PHE A 88 -9.29 2.82 14.35
CA PHE A 88 -9.81 1.92 13.34
C PHE A 88 -9.35 0.47 13.54
N ALA A 89 -8.23 0.19 14.21
CA ALA A 89 -7.75 -1.18 14.44
C ALA A 89 -8.85 -2.11 14.99
N LYS A 90 -9.64 -1.65 15.97
CA LYS A 90 -10.78 -2.41 16.51
C LYS A 90 -11.89 -2.66 15.48
N VAL A 91 -12.14 -1.69 14.59
CA VAL A 91 -13.13 -1.80 13.51
C VAL A 91 -12.66 -2.84 12.49
N ALA A 92 -11.41 -2.74 12.02
CA ALA A 92 -10.82 -3.67 11.06
C ALA A 92 -10.82 -5.11 11.59
N GLN A 93 -10.34 -5.32 12.82
CA GLN A 93 -10.27 -6.66 13.42
C GLN A 93 -11.65 -7.27 13.63
N ARG A 94 -12.67 -6.46 13.98
CA ARG A 94 -14.04 -6.97 14.10
C ARG A 94 -14.68 -7.28 12.74
N ALA A 95 -14.42 -6.46 11.73
CA ALA A 95 -14.86 -6.72 10.35
C ALA A 95 -14.24 -8.04 9.85
N LEU A 96 -12.94 -8.25 10.09
CA LEU A 96 -12.24 -9.49 9.77
C LEU A 96 -12.87 -10.69 10.47
N ARG A 97 -13.08 -10.60 11.79
CA ARG A 97 -13.69 -11.68 12.58
C ARG A 97 -15.07 -12.07 12.04
N ARG A 98 -15.91 -11.09 11.69
CA ARG A 98 -17.23 -11.36 11.11
C ARG A 98 -17.13 -11.98 9.73
N LEU A 99 -16.27 -11.46 8.86
CA LEU A 99 -16.07 -12.02 7.53
C LEU A 99 -15.58 -13.47 7.59
N ALA A 100 -14.66 -13.76 8.51
CA ALA A 100 -14.17 -15.12 8.73
C ALA A 100 -15.29 -16.06 9.18
N LEU A 101 -16.13 -15.63 10.13
CA LEU A 101 -17.27 -16.40 10.63
C LEU A 101 -18.30 -16.64 9.53
N ASP A 102 -18.73 -15.59 8.81
CA ASP A 102 -19.70 -15.71 7.72
C ASP A 102 -19.19 -16.65 6.62
N THR A 103 -17.90 -16.59 6.32
CA THR A 103 -17.26 -17.49 5.35
C THR A 103 -17.28 -18.93 5.85
N PHE A 104 -16.90 -19.15 7.11
CA PHE A 104 -16.90 -20.47 7.75
C PHE A 104 -18.31 -21.10 7.79
N GLU A 105 -19.33 -20.32 8.16
CA GLU A 105 -20.72 -20.75 8.15
C GLU A 105 -21.21 -21.06 6.74
N HIS A 106 -20.90 -20.21 5.76
CA HIS A 106 -21.30 -20.44 4.38
C HIS A 106 -20.76 -21.77 3.85
N ILE A 107 -19.53 -22.12 4.20
CA ILE A 107 -18.91 -23.36 3.78
C ILE A 107 -19.60 -24.56 4.40
N HIS A 108 -19.95 -24.53 5.69
CA HIS A 108 -20.71 -25.60 6.33
C HIS A 108 -22.07 -25.82 5.68
N ARG A 109 -22.67 -24.78 5.09
CA ARG A 109 -23.96 -24.88 4.37
C ARG A 109 -23.82 -25.42 2.94
N LEU A 110 -22.60 -25.61 2.42
CA LEU A 110 -22.40 -26.18 1.09
C LEU A 110 -22.71 -27.68 1.07
N SER A 111 -23.14 -28.19 -0.08
CA SER A 111 -23.54 -29.59 -0.24
C SER A 111 -22.44 -30.58 0.16
N LEU A 112 -22.84 -31.78 0.60
CA LEU A 112 -21.90 -32.88 0.89
C LEU A 112 -21.02 -33.22 -0.32
N ARG A 113 -21.58 -33.16 -1.55
CA ARG A 113 -20.83 -33.35 -2.80
C ARG A 113 -19.69 -32.33 -2.95
N TYR A 114 -19.90 -31.08 -2.55
CA TYR A 114 -18.86 -30.05 -2.56
C TYR A 114 -17.70 -30.41 -1.62
N HIS A 115 -18.01 -30.97 -0.46
CA HIS A 115 -17.02 -31.34 0.54
C HIS A 115 -16.23 -32.60 0.17
N ILE A 116 -16.86 -33.61 -0.44
CA ILE A 116 -16.20 -34.87 -0.82
C ILE A 116 -15.28 -34.71 -2.05
N THR A 117 -15.61 -33.79 -2.96
CA THR A 117 -14.83 -33.57 -4.21
C THR A 117 -13.59 -32.69 -4.02
N ARG A 118 -13.41 -32.07 -2.84
CA ARG A 118 -12.32 -31.13 -2.57
C ARG A 118 -11.44 -31.67 -1.43
N LYS A 119 -10.13 -31.71 -1.64
CA LYS A 119 -9.16 -32.02 -0.56
C LYS A 119 -9.35 -31.01 0.58
N THR A 120 -9.73 -31.47 1.76
CA THR A 120 -10.06 -30.67 2.96
C THR A 120 -8.96 -29.66 3.32
N GLY A 121 -7.68 -30.04 3.20
CA GLY A 121 -6.53 -29.15 3.45
C GLY A 121 -6.37 -28.01 2.42
N GLY A 122 -6.70 -28.27 1.14
CA GLY A 122 -6.65 -27.25 0.09
C GLY A 122 -7.78 -26.23 0.24
N LEU A 123 -8.97 -26.69 0.64
CA LEU A 123 -10.13 -25.83 0.89
C LEU A 123 -9.85 -24.87 2.05
N SER A 124 -9.36 -25.38 3.19
CA SER A 124 -8.98 -24.57 4.36
C SER A 124 -7.98 -23.45 4.01
N ARG A 125 -6.93 -23.79 3.24
CA ARG A 125 -5.91 -22.82 2.81
C ARG A 125 -6.43 -21.78 1.80
N ILE A 126 -7.42 -22.11 0.98
CA ILE A 126 -8.07 -21.15 0.08
C ILE A 126 -8.89 -20.15 0.89
N ILE A 127 -9.60 -20.61 1.92
CA ILE A 127 -10.44 -19.78 2.79
C ILE A 127 -9.58 -18.79 3.57
N GLU A 128 -8.54 -19.29 4.23
CA GLU A 128 -7.63 -18.46 5.00
C GLU A 128 -7.00 -17.36 4.13
N ARG A 129 -6.54 -17.72 2.93
CA ARG A 129 -6.01 -16.75 1.94
C ARG A 129 -7.07 -15.78 1.45
N GLY A 130 -8.30 -16.23 1.23
CA GLY A 130 -9.42 -15.39 0.78
C GLY A 130 -9.81 -14.33 1.82
N VAL A 131 -9.95 -14.74 3.08
CA VAL A 131 -10.27 -13.84 4.21
C VAL A 131 -9.15 -12.82 4.41
N LYS A 132 -7.88 -13.25 4.47
CA LYS A 132 -6.71 -12.36 4.55
C LYS A 132 -6.60 -11.42 3.34
N GLY A 133 -6.95 -11.90 2.15
CA GLY A 133 -6.97 -11.09 0.93
C GLY A 133 -8.01 -9.96 0.99
N VAL A 134 -9.22 -10.26 1.47
CA VAL A 134 -10.27 -9.25 1.65
C VAL A 134 -9.88 -8.23 2.72
N GLU A 135 -9.30 -8.69 3.83
CA GLU A 135 -8.74 -7.82 4.88
C GLU A 135 -7.73 -6.83 4.30
N PHE A 136 -6.75 -7.36 3.56
CA PHE A 136 -5.71 -6.57 2.93
C PHE A 136 -6.29 -5.52 1.98
N LEU A 137 -7.21 -5.92 1.10
CA LEU A 137 -7.82 -5.00 0.14
C LEU A 137 -8.62 -3.90 0.82
N LEU A 138 -9.40 -4.25 1.85
CA LEU A 138 -10.19 -3.29 2.61
C LEU A 138 -9.30 -2.29 3.34
N ARG A 139 -8.24 -2.77 4.01
CA ARG A 139 -7.29 -1.92 4.70
C ARG A 139 -6.57 -1.01 3.71
N TYR A 140 -6.12 -1.57 2.58
CA TYR A 140 -5.41 -0.81 1.56
C TYR A 140 -6.28 0.30 0.95
N LEU A 141 -7.52 -0.01 0.56
CA LEU A 141 -8.42 0.97 -0.03
C LEU A 141 -8.78 2.12 0.94
N VAL A 142 -9.10 1.78 2.19
CA VAL A 142 -9.56 2.78 3.18
C VAL A 142 -8.42 3.60 3.77
N PHE A 143 -7.23 3.00 3.98
CA PHE A 143 -6.14 3.66 4.71
C PHE A 143 -4.96 4.10 3.86
N SER A 144 -4.86 3.61 2.64
CA SER A 144 -3.80 4.02 1.72
C SER A 144 -4.41 4.82 0.58
N THR A 145 -5.26 4.21 -0.25
CA THR A 145 -5.77 4.85 -1.46
C THR A 145 -6.66 6.05 -1.17
N GLY A 146 -7.65 5.93 -0.27
CA GLY A 146 -8.55 7.04 0.07
C GLY A 146 -7.81 8.29 0.59
N PRO A 147 -6.98 8.16 1.64
CA PRO A 147 -6.15 9.24 2.17
C PRO A 147 -5.24 9.89 1.12
N LEU A 148 -4.66 9.08 0.23
CA LEU A 148 -3.78 9.57 -0.83
C LEU A 148 -4.53 10.43 -1.85
N VAL A 149 -5.73 10.02 -2.26
CA VAL A 149 -6.56 10.80 -3.19
C VAL A 149 -7.01 12.10 -2.54
N LEU A 150 -7.45 12.06 -1.28
CA LEU A 150 -7.83 13.26 -0.53
C LEU A 150 -6.65 14.24 -0.41
N GLU A 151 -5.47 13.71 -0.05
CA GLU A 151 -4.23 14.50 0.03
C GLU A 151 -3.87 15.17 -1.29
N LEU A 152 -3.97 14.44 -2.40
CA LEU A 152 -3.72 14.99 -3.73
C LEU A 152 -4.68 16.14 -4.07
N ILE A 153 -5.98 15.97 -3.79
CA ILE A 153 -6.98 17.01 -4.03
C ILE A 153 -6.69 18.25 -3.18
N LEU A 154 -6.40 18.05 -1.90
CA LEU A 154 -6.14 19.15 -0.97
C LEU A 154 -4.84 19.90 -1.31
N ILE A 155 -3.75 19.19 -1.64
CA ILE A 155 -2.48 19.80 -2.05
C ILE A 155 -2.65 20.53 -3.39
N GLY A 156 -3.27 19.89 -4.38
CA GLY A 156 -3.53 20.52 -5.68
C GLY A 156 -4.39 21.79 -5.54
N GLY A 157 -5.43 21.73 -4.71
CA GLY A 157 -6.27 22.90 -4.40
C GLY A 157 -5.53 24.00 -3.66
N ALA A 158 -4.69 23.66 -2.67
CA ALA A 158 -3.90 24.64 -1.92
C ALA A 158 -2.86 25.34 -2.79
N ILE A 159 -2.17 24.59 -3.67
CA ILE A 159 -1.20 25.15 -4.62
C ILE A 159 -1.92 26.07 -5.62
N PHE A 160 -3.04 25.62 -6.18
CA PHE A 160 -3.82 26.44 -7.10
C PHE A 160 -4.32 27.73 -6.44
N TRP A 161 -4.80 27.65 -5.21
CA TRP A 161 -5.29 28.83 -4.48
C TRP A 161 -4.17 29.82 -4.15
N LYS A 162 -2.97 29.34 -3.79
CA LYS A 162 -1.83 30.20 -3.43
C LYS A 162 -1.12 30.81 -4.64
N LEU A 163 -0.85 30.01 -5.68
CA LEU A 163 -0.07 30.44 -6.85
C LEU A 163 -0.94 30.98 -8.00
N GLN A 164 -2.25 30.67 -7.99
CA GLN A 164 -3.21 31.02 -9.03
C GLN A 164 -2.82 30.59 -10.46
N ASP A 165 -1.83 29.70 -10.59
CA ASP A 165 -1.35 29.16 -11.86
C ASP A 165 -1.66 27.66 -11.98
N TRP A 166 -2.46 27.33 -12.98
CA TRP A 166 -2.89 25.96 -13.27
C TRP A 166 -1.75 25.05 -13.72
N ARG A 167 -0.63 25.62 -14.23
CA ARG A 167 0.51 24.87 -14.75
C ARG A 167 1.12 23.94 -13.69
N TYR A 168 1.19 24.39 -12.44
CA TYR A 168 1.68 23.59 -11.31
C TYR A 168 0.83 22.33 -11.09
N VAL A 169 -0.49 22.49 -11.02
CA VAL A 169 -1.42 21.37 -10.86
C VAL A 169 -1.41 20.47 -12.10
N GLY A 170 -1.29 21.05 -13.29
CA GLY A 170 -1.16 20.32 -14.55
C GLY A 170 0.06 19.38 -14.56
N ILE A 171 1.24 19.88 -14.16
CA ILE A 171 2.46 19.06 -14.06
C ILE A 171 2.26 17.94 -13.04
N ILE A 172 1.75 18.25 -11.84
CA ILE A 172 1.50 17.25 -10.79
C ILE A 172 0.56 16.14 -11.28
N LEU A 173 -0.57 16.50 -11.88
CA LEU A 173 -1.53 15.54 -12.41
C LEU A 173 -0.94 14.70 -13.55
N ALA A 174 -0.17 15.31 -14.45
CA ALA A 174 0.51 14.60 -15.52
C ALA A 174 1.56 13.61 -14.97
N THR A 175 2.40 14.04 -14.03
CA THR A 175 3.37 13.16 -13.36
C THR A 175 2.68 11.97 -12.69
N ILE A 176 1.58 12.20 -11.98
CA ILE A 176 0.83 11.14 -11.31
C ILE A 176 0.18 10.21 -12.32
N ALA A 177 -0.42 10.74 -13.40
CA ALA A 177 -1.03 9.91 -14.43
C ALA A 177 0.00 8.98 -15.09
N VAL A 178 1.17 9.51 -15.44
CA VAL A 178 2.28 8.72 -16.01
C VAL A 178 2.81 7.71 -14.99
N TYR A 179 3.00 8.11 -13.73
CA TYR A 179 3.43 7.23 -12.64
C TYR A 179 2.47 6.05 -12.44
N VAL A 180 1.16 6.34 -12.39
CA VAL A 180 0.11 5.33 -12.23
C VAL A 180 0.11 4.39 -13.43
N TRP A 181 0.08 4.92 -14.66
CA TRP A 181 0.11 4.11 -15.87
C TRP A 181 1.34 3.20 -15.94
N PHE A 182 2.54 3.75 -15.72
CA PHE A 182 3.80 3.00 -15.69
C PHE A 182 3.77 1.91 -14.62
N THR A 183 3.35 2.25 -13.40
CA THR A 183 3.29 1.31 -12.29
C THR A 183 2.33 0.16 -12.59
N PHE A 184 1.14 0.43 -13.13
CA PHE A 184 0.18 -0.62 -13.48
C PHE A 184 0.71 -1.51 -14.61
N ALA A 185 1.23 -0.94 -15.70
CA ALA A 185 1.74 -1.69 -16.84
C ALA A 185 2.88 -2.63 -16.43
N ILE A 186 3.86 -2.13 -15.66
CA ILE A 186 4.97 -2.94 -15.19
C ILE A 186 4.51 -3.96 -14.14
N THR A 187 3.60 -3.59 -13.23
CA THR A 187 3.10 -4.52 -12.21
C THR A 187 2.37 -5.70 -12.83
N GLU A 188 1.55 -5.48 -13.86
CA GLU A 188 0.84 -6.57 -14.55
C GLU A 188 1.83 -7.56 -15.21
N TRP A 189 2.89 -7.05 -15.83
CA TRP A 189 3.98 -7.88 -16.34
C TRP A 189 4.69 -8.66 -15.21
N ARG A 190 5.00 -8.00 -14.09
CA ARG A 190 5.63 -8.62 -12.93
C ARG A 190 4.79 -9.72 -12.28
N VAL A 191 3.45 -9.62 -12.34
CA VAL A 191 2.56 -10.69 -11.87
C VAL A 191 2.79 -11.99 -12.64
N LYS A 192 3.06 -11.91 -13.96
CA LYS A 192 3.37 -13.09 -14.78
C LYS A 192 4.71 -13.73 -14.37
N LEU A 193 5.73 -12.90 -14.09
CA LEU A 193 7.03 -13.38 -13.59
C LEU A 193 6.88 -14.09 -12.24
N ARG A 194 6.13 -13.48 -11.32
CA ARG A 194 5.90 -14.03 -9.98
C ARG A 194 5.11 -15.33 -10.03
N ARG A 195 4.16 -15.46 -10.97
CA ARG A 195 3.46 -16.72 -11.21
C ARG A 195 4.43 -17.82 -11.64
N LYS A 196 5.34 -17.54 -12.59
CA LYS A 196 6.34 -18.52 -13.03
C LYS A 196 7.28 -18.92 -11.89
N MET A 197 7.72 -17.97 -11.07
CA MET A 197 8.53 -18.24 -9.87
C MET A 197 7.80 -19.18 -8.90
N ASN A 198 6.52 -18.92 -8.60
CA ASN A 198 5.72 -19.78 -7.71
C ASN A 198 5.51 -21.19 -8.29
N GLU A 199 5.39 -21.32 -9.62
CA GLU A 199 5.29 -22.62 -10.29
C GLU A 199 6.59 -23.43 -10.13
N GLN A 200 7.77 -22.79 -10.26
CA GLN A 200 9.06 -23.44 -10.04
C GLN A 200 9.29 -23.80 -8.55
N ASP A 201 8.89 -22.92 -7.64
CA ASP A 201 8.92 -23.18 -6.18
C ASP A 201 8.08 -24.41 -5.82
N THR A 202 6.88 -24.52 -6.41
CA THR A 202 5.99 -25.67 -6.19
C THR A 202 6.61 -26.97 -6.72
N ASP A 203 7.23 -26.95 -7.91
CA ASP A 203 7.90 -28.12 -8.49
C ASP A 203 9.11 -28.59 -7.65
N ALA A 204 9.96 -27.66 -7.21
CA ALA A 204 11.08 -27.97 -6.33
C ALA A 204 10.62 -28.56 -4.99
N ASN A 205 9.60 -27.95 -4.38
CA ASN A 205 9.03 -28.41 -3.12
C ASN A 205 8.39 -29.81 -3.27
N GLN A 206 7.68 -30.06 -4.37
CA GLN A 206 7.11 -31.38 -4.64
C GLN A 206 8.19 -32.46 -4.75
N LYS A 207 9.29 -32.21 -5.49
CA LYS A 207 10.43 -33.14 -5.59
C LYS A 207 11.06 -33.44 -4.23
N ALA A 208 11.23 -32.41 -3.38
CA ALA A 208 11.76 -32.59 -2.03
C ALA A 208 10.82 -33.44 -1.16
N ILE A 209 9.51 -33.14 -1.16
CA ILE A 209 8.51 -33.91 -0.41
C ILE A 209 8.47 -35.37 -0.89
N ASP A 210 8.44 -35.61 -2.20
CA ASP A 210 8.40 -36.96 -2.77
C ASP A 210 9.63 -37.79 -2.39
N SER A 211 10.83 -37.18 -2.38
CA SER A 211 12.06 -37.85 -1.93
C SER A 211 12.05 -38.16 -0.44
N LEU A 212 11.48 -37.28 0.40
CA LEU A 212 11.42 -37.46 1.85
C LEU A 212 10.35 -38.48 2.27
N LEU A 213 9.21 -38.50 1.58
CA LEU A 213 8.16 -39.51 1.82
C LEU A 213 8.61 -40.90 1.39
N ASN A 214 9.41 -41.01 0.32
CA ASN A 214 9.95 -42.28 -0.19
C ASN A 214 11.40 -42.51 0.23
N PHE A 215 11.78 -42.06 1.43
CA PHE A 215 13.17 -42.10 1.90
C PHE A 215 13.74 -43.54 1.88
N GLU A 216 12.93 -44.54 2.22
CA GLU A 216 13.33 -45.93 2.23
C GLU A 216 13.75 -46.39 0.84
N THR A 217 12.93 -46.11 -0.18
CA THR A 217 13.24 -46.43 -1.59
C THR A 217 14.54 -45.76 -2.02
N VAL A 218 14.74 -44.49 -1.68
CA VAL A 218 15.98 -43.78 -2.02
C VAL A 218 17.21 -44.44 -1.38
N LYS A 219 17.09 -44.92 -0.14
CA LYS A 219 18.18 -45.63 0.55
C LYS A 219 18.41 -47.04 -0.01
N TYR A 220 17.34 -47.81 -0.26
CA TYR A 220 17.42 -49.17 -0.81
C TYR A 220 18.15 -49.19 -2.17
N PHE A 221 17.90 -48.20 -3.03
CA PHE A 221 18.51 -48.12 -4.36
C PHE A 221 19.76 -47.23 -4.44
N GLY A 222 20.27 -46.70 -3.32
CA GLY A 222 21.43 -45.80 -3.31
C GLY A 222 21.23 -44.53 -4.16
N ALA A 223 19.99 -44.06 -4.32
CA ALA A 223 19.60 -43.04 -5.29
C ALA A 223 19.76 -41.59 -4.82
N ALA A 224 20.41 -41.37 -3.67
CA ALA A 224 20.46 -40.05 -3.02
C ALA A 224 21.08 -38.96 -3.91
N GLY A 225 22.17 -39.26 -4.63
CA GLY A 225 22.80 -38.30 -5.55
C GLY A 225 21.88 -37.90 -6.71
N ARG A 226 21.10 -38.85 -7.23
CA ARG A 226 20.15 -38.62 -8.33
C ARG A 226 18.99 -37.73 -7.88
N GLU A 227 18.42 -37.97 -6.70
CA GLU A 227 17.36 -37.10 -6.16
C GLU A 227 17.90 -35.72 -5.79
N ALA A 228 19.13 -35.61 -5.30
CA ALA A 228 19.79 -34.32 -5.05
C ALA A 228 19.97 -33.52 -6.35
N GLU A 229 20.44 -34.14 -7.43
CA GLU A 229 20.60 -33.47 -8.73
C GLU A 229 19.24 -33.07 -9.33
N ARG A 230 18.22 -33.93 -9.21
CA ARG A 230 16.86 -33.63 -9.67
C ARG A 230 16.24 -32.44 -8.92
N TYR A 231 16.52 -32.31 -7.63
CA TYR A 231 16.11 -31.17 -6.82
C TYR A 231 16.90 -29.90 -7.20
N ASP A 232 18.22 -30.02 -7.38
CA ASP A 232 19.09 -28.90 -7.77
C ASP A 232 18.68 -28.29 -9.13
N GLN A 233 18.38 -29.13 -10.12
CA GLN A 233 17.84 -28.66 -11.41
C GLN A 233 16.52 -27.89 -11.27
N ALA A 234 15.64 -28.30 -10.35
CA ALA A 234 14.40 -27.58 -10.05
C ALA A 234 14.70 -26.24 -9.36
N MET A 235 15.66 -26.24 -8.44
CA MET A 235 16.11 -25.04 -7.75
C MET A 235 16.79 -24.03 -8.68
N ALA A 236 17.56 -24.47 -9.67
CA ALA A 236 18.13 -23.59 -10.69
C ALA A 236 17.02 -22.89 -11.52
N GLY A 237 15.95 -23.61 -11.85
CA GLY A 237 14.76 -23.03 -12.49
C GLY A 237 14.06 -21.98 -11.61
N TYR A 238 13.93 -22.26 -10.31
CA TYR A 238 13.42 -21.30 -9.33
C TYR A 238 14.32 -20.08 -9.21
N GLU A 239 15.64 -20.26 -9.09
CA GLU A 239 16.62 -19.19 -8.98
C GLU A 239 16.52 -18.22 -10.15
N ALA A 240 16.52 -18.72 -11.39
CA ALA A 240 16.40 -17.89 -12.59
C ALA A 240 15.08 -17.08 -12.61
N ALA A 241 13.97 -17.67 -12.14
CA ALA A 241 12.68 -16.99 -12.05
C ALA A 241 12.64 -15.96 -10.90
N ALA A 242 13.29 -16.26 -9.77
CA ALA A 242 13.42 -15.39 -8.62
C ALA A 242 14.28 -14.16 -8.95
N LEU A 243 15.42 -14.34 -9.64
CA LEU A 243 16.27 -13.25 -10.11
C LEU A 243 15.51 -12.29 -11.03
N LYS A 244 14.75 -12.80 -12.01
CA LYS A 244 13.88 -11.96 -12.86
C LYS A 244 12.84 -11.18 -12.05
N THR A 245 12.26 -11.81 -11.02
CA THR A 245 11.30 -11.15 -10.11
C THR A 245 11.96 -10.02 -9.31
N SER A 246 13.19 -10.22 -8.86
CA SER A 246 13.99 -9.21 -8.14
C SER A 246 14.43 -8.06 -9.04
N TYR A 247 14.98 -8.36 -10.23
CA TYR A 247 15.41 -7.32 -11.18
C TYR A 247 14.24 -6.47 -11.68
N SER A 248 13.09 -7.09 -11.94
CA SER A 248 11.89 -6.34 -12.32
C SER A 248 11.38 -5.42 -11.20
N LEU A 249 11.59 -5.77 -9.91
CA LEU A 249 11.26 -4.88 -8.79
C LEU A 249 12.21 -3.69 -8.74
N ALA A 250 13.51 -3.93 -8.92
CA ALA A 250 14.51 -2.86 -8.97
C ALA A 250 14.21 -1.87 -10.11
N PHE A 251 13.89 -2.39 -11.30
CA PHE A 251 13.48 -1.57 -12.44
C PHE A 251 12.22 -0.75 -12.16
N LEU A 252 11.19 -1.35 -11.56
CA LEU A 252 9.96 -0.64 -11.16
C LEU A 252 10.28 0.51 -10.19
N ASN A 253 11.04 0.23 -9.12
CA ASN A 253 11.40 1.22 -8.11
C ASN A 253 12.21 2.37 -8.71
N PHE A 254 13.19 2.05 -9.58
CA PHE A 254 14.00 3.06 -10.25
C PHE A 254 13.16 3.92 -11.20
N GLY A 255 12.32 3.30 -12.04
CA GLY A 255 11.43 4.05 -12.94
C GLY A 255 10.46 4.95 -12.17
N GLN A 256 9.91 4.47 -11.06
CA GLN A 256 9.08 5.26 -10.16
C GLN A 256 9.82 6.47 -9.57
N ALA A 257 11.07 6.28 -9.12
CA ALA A 257 11.90 7.35 -8.60
C ALA A 257 12.26 8.40 -9.66
N VAL A 258 12.56 7.96 -10.89
CA VAL A 258 12.82 8.86 -12.03
C VAL A 258 11.59 9.69 -12.37
N LEU A 259 10.40 9.07 -12.46
CA LEU A 259 9.16 9.78 -12.78
C LEU A 259 8.80 10.84 -11.73
N ILE A 260 8.89 10.50 -10.45
CA ILE A 260 8.60 11.44 -9.35
C ILE A 260 9.65 12.57 -9.33
N THR A 261 10.93 12.24 -9.45
CA THR A 261 12.02 13.24 -9.46
C THR A 261 11.90 14.17 -10.66
N ALA A 262 11.58 13.66 -11.84
CA ALA A 262 11.38 14.47 -13.04
C ALA A 262 10.19 15.45 -12.87
N GLY A 263 9.08 14.98 -12.30
CA GLY A 263 7.93 15.84 -11.99
C GLY A 263 8.26 16.92 -10.95
N LEU A 264 8.99 16.56 -9.90
CA LEU A 264 9.49 17.50 -8.89
C LEU A 264 10.38 18.57 -9.52
N VAL A 265 11.37 18.17 -10.33
CA VAL A 265 12.27 19.10 -11.03
C VAL A 265 11.49 20.02 -11.97
N ALA A 266 10.51 19.51 -12.71
CA ALA A 266 9.66 20.33 -13.58
C ALA A 266 8.89 21.41 -12.80
N VAL A 267 8.30 21.05 -11.64
CA VAL A 267 7.63 22.00 -10.75
C VAL A 267 8.61 23.01 -10.17
N MET A 268 9.79 22.57 -9.73
CA MET A 268 10.82 23.46 -9.17
C MET A 268 11.38 24.44 -10.21
N LEU A 269 11.58 24.00 -11.46
CA LEU A 269 12.01 24.87 -12.55
C LEU A 269 10.94 25.93 -12.86
N LEU A 270 9.66 25.54 -12.89
CA LEU A 270 8.56 26.49 -13.07
C LEU A 270 8.52 27.53 -11.94
N ALA A 271 8.71 27.09 -10.70
CA ALA A 271 8.80 27.99 -9.54
C ALA A 271 10.01 28.93 -9.62
N ALA A 272 11.19 28.42 -10.00
CA ALA A 272 12.40 29.22 -10.16
C ALA A 272 12.25 30.30 -11.24
N PHE A 273 11.65 29.96 -12.39
CA PHE A 273 11.33 30.95 -13.43
C PHE A 273 10.31 31.98 -12.95
N GLY A 274 9.32 31.57 -12.15
CA GLY A 274 8.38 32.49 -11.51
C GLY A 274 9.11 33.51 -10.64
N VAL A 275 9.94 33.03 -9.69
CA VAL A 275 10.72 33.90 -8.80
C VAL A 275 11.69 34.81 -9.57
N GLN A 276 12.30 34.32 -10.65
CA GLN A 276 13.20 35.15 -11.47
C GLN A 276 12.44 36.25 -12.23
N ALA A 277 11.17 36.03 -12.57
CA ALA A 277 10.33 36.99 -13.28
C ALA A 277 9.71 38.06 -12.37
N GLY A 278 9.76 37.88 -11.04
CA GLY A 278 9.17 38.77 -10.03
C GLY A 278 7.77 38.34 -9.63
#